data_AF-A0A382ZBG8-F1
#
_entry.id   AF-A0A382ZBG8-F1
#
_cell.length_a   1.000
_cell.length_b   1.000
_cell.length_c   1.000
_cell.angle_alpha   90.00
_cell.angle_beta   90.00
_cell.angle_gamma   90.00
#
_symmetry.space_group_name_H-M   'P 1'
#
loop_
_entity.id
_entity.type
_entity.pdbx_description
1 polymer ?
#
loop_
_entity_poly.entity_id
_entity_poly.type
_entity_poly.pdbx_seq_one_letter_code
_entity_poly.pdbx_strand_id
1 'polypeptide(L)' 'MSNPLADMQKPDVIFCIGTNMTECHPVAATGIKKALAKGARMIVADPRRIRL' A
#
# COMPACT_ATOMS: atom_id res chain seq x y z
N MET A 1 12.10 -7.61 2.75
CA MET A 1 10.74 -7.51 3.32
C MET A 1 10.86 -7.89 4.79
N SER A 2 10.64 -6.96 5.73
CA SER A 2 10.79 -7.21 7.18
C SER A 2 9.54 -7.81 7.81
N ASN A 3 8.37 -7.63 7.19
CA ASN A 3 7.07 -8.07 7.69
C ASN A 3 6.40 -8.99 6.67
N PRO A 4 5.60 -9.97 7.12
CA PRO A 4 4.79 -10.80 6.23
C PRO A 4 3.77 -9.98 5.44
N LEU A 5 3.38 -10.48 4.26
CA LEU A 5 2.37 -9.82 3.41
C LEU A 5 1.02 -9.65 4.13
N ALA A 6 0.67 -10.58 5.03
CA ALA A 6 -0.53 -10.51 5.84
C ALA A 6 -0.60 -9.24 6.71
N ASP A 7 0.55 -8.69 7.11
CA ASP A 7 0.63 -7.50 7.97
C ASP A 7 0.27 -6.22 7.24
N MET A 8 0.23 -6.18 5.90
CA MET A 8 -0.10 -4.97 5.14
C MET A 8 -1.51 -4.41 5.41
N GLN A 9 -2.36 -5.18 6.09
CA GLN A 9 -3.74 -4.82 6.45
C GLN A 9 -3.87 -4.13 7.82
N LYS A 10 -2.76 -4.06 8.58
CA LYS A 10 -2.70 -3.61 9.97
C LYS A 10 -2.28 -2.15 10.19
N PRO A 11 -1.44 -1.51 9.34
CA PRO A 11 -0.95 -0.16 9.63
C PRO A 11 -2.04 0.91 9.59
N ASP A 12 -1.97 1.88 10.49
CA ASP A 12 -2.80 3.09 10.45
C ASP A 12 -2.34 4.09 9.38
N VAL A 13 -1.06 4.04 9.01
CA VAL A 13 -0.46 4.86 7.97
C VAL A 13 0.42 3.99 7.07
N ILE A 14 0.22 4.13 5.76
CA ILE A 14 0.97 3.43 4.72
C ILE A 14 1.71 4.47 3.89
N PHE A 15 3.05 4.41 3.90
CA PHE A 15 3.89 5.28 3.08
C PHE A 15 4.43 4.52 1.87
N CYS A 16 3.86 4.79 0.70
CA CYS A 16 4.27 4.21 -0.55
C CYS A 16 5.26 5.15 -1.25
N ILE A 17 6.55 4.82 -1.21
CA ILE A 17 7.61 5.58 -1.87
C ILE A 17 8.29 4.72 -2.94
N GLY A 18 8.47 5.26 -4.14
CA GLY A 18 9.19 4.59 -5.23
C GLY A 18 8.59 3.23 -5.65
N THR A 19 7.28 3.05 -5.50
CA THR A 19 6.59 1.79 -5.79
C THR A 19 5.27 2.01 -6.50
N ASN A 20 4.97 1.17 -7.50
CA ASN A 20 3.67 1.10 -8.18
C ASN A 20 3.01 -0.25 -7.92
N MET A 21 2.76 -0.54 -6.64
CA MET A 21 2.43 -1.89 -6.18
C MET A 21 1.12 -2.44 -6.75
N THR A 22 0.17 -1.58 -7.11
CA THR A 22 -1.09 -1.97 -7.75
C THR A 22 -0.92 -2.57 -9.15
N GLU A 23 0.11 -2.14 -9.89
CA GLU A 23 0.46 -2.70 -11.21
C GLU A 23 1.44 -3.86 -11.09
N CYS A 24 2.52 -3.70 -10.30
CA CYS A 24 3.56 -4.71 -10.19
C CYS A 24 3.14 -5.92 -9.33
N HIS A 25 2.28 -5.71 -8.33
CA HIS A 25 1.88 -6.73 -7.34
C HIS A 25 0.39 -6.62 -6.96
N PRO A 26 -0.54 -6.81 -7.92
CA PRO A 26 -1.97 -6.53 -7.71
C PRO A 26 -2.59 -7.34 -6.57
N VAL A 27 -2.12 -8.57 -6.34
CA VAL A 27 -2.59 -9.42 -5.23
C VAL A 27 -2.15 -8.87 -3.87
N ALA A 28 -0.88 -8.46 -3.75
CA ALA A 28 -0.34 -7.85 -2.54
C ALA A 28 -1.05 -6.53 -2.20
N ALA A 29 -1.43 -5.75 -3.22
CA ALA A 29 -2.15 -4.48 -3.06
C ALA A 29 -3.52 -4.65 -2.39
N THR A 30 -4.09 -5.85 -2.39
CA THR A 30 -5.31 -6.16 -1.64
C THR A 30 -5.15 -5.88 -0.15
N GLY A 31 -3.95 -6.09 0.42
CA GLY A 31 -3.67 -5.79 1.82
C GLY A 31 -3.79 -4.30 2.14
N ILE A 32 -3.15 -3.46 1.32
CA ILE A 32 -3.21 -1.99 1.40
C ILE A 32 -4.65 -1.50 1.25
N LYS A 33 -5.38 -2.01 0.26
CA LYS A 33 -6.80 -1.65 0.02
C LYS A 33 -7.67 -1.96 1.23
N LYS A 34 -7.44 -3.10 1.89
CA LYS A 34 -8.15 -3.47 3.13
C LYS A 34 -7.79 -2.57 4.31
N ALA A 35 -6.52 -2.16 4.46
CA ALA A 35 -6.13 -1.20 5.49
C ALA A 35 -6.81 0.17 5.26
N LEU A 36 -6.80 0.66 4.02
CA LEU A 36 -7.48 1.90 3.64
C LEU A 36 -8.99 1.83 3.94
N ALA A 37 -9.64 0.71 3.61
CA ALA A 37 -11.05 0.50 3.92
C ALA A 37 -11.35 0.51 5.43
N LYS A 38 -10.37 0.21 6.29
CA LYS A 38 -10.47 0.29 7.75
C LYS A 38 -10.15 1.69 8.31
N GLY A 39 -9.83 2.66 7.46
CA GLY A 39 -9.52 4.03 7.86
C GLY A 39 -8.04 4.38 7.90
N ALA A 40 -7.16 3.48 7.44
CA ALA A 40 -5.74 3.81 7.32
C ALA A 40 -5.52 4.97 6.33
N ARG A 41 -4.48 5.76 6.58
CA ARG A 41 -4.05 6.85 5.70
C ARG A 41 -2.97 6.34 4.76
N MET A 42 -2.99 6.78 3.51
CA MET A 42 -1.93 6.47 2.55
C MET A 42 -1.27 7.75 2.07
N ILE A 43 0.06 7.75 2.05
CA ILE A 43 0.91 8.82 1.54
C ILE A 43 1.72 8.22 0.39
N VAL A 44 1.71 8.89 -0.76
CA VAL A 44 2.39 8.43 -1.97
C VAL A 44 3.50 9.42 -2.32
N ALA A 45 4.72 8.92 -2.41
CA ALA A 45 5.89 9.63 -2.91
C ALA A 45 6.37 8.95 -4.20
N ASP A 46 5.79 9.38 -5.32
CA ASP A 46 6.21 9.03 -6.69
C ASP A 46 6.26 10.34 -7.50
N PRO A 47 7.26 10.55 -8.38
CA PRO A 47 7.32 11.73 -9.25
C PRO A 47 6.14 11.82 -10.22
N ARG A 48 5.42 10.71 -10.44
CA ARG A 48 4.25 10.62 -11.31
C ARG A 48 2.97 10.54 -10.47
N ARG A 49 1.85 10.89 -11.11
CA ARG A 49 0.52 10.65 -10.52
C ARG A 49 0.07 9.22 -10.81
N ILE A 50 0.36 8.32 -9.88
CA ILE A 50 0.00 6.90 -9.97
C ILE A 50 -1.22 6.56 -9.10
N ARG A 51 -1.91 5.48 -9.44
CA ARG A 51 -3.05 4.95 -8.68
C ARG A 51 -2.59 3.83 -7.77
N LEU A 52 -2.69 4.02 -6.46
CA LEU A 52 -2.43 3.01 -5.42
C LEU A 52 -3.71 2.59 -4.70
#